data_AF-A0A961QPZ6-F1
#
_entry.id   AF-A0A961QPZ6-F1
#
_cell.length_a   1.000
_cell.length_b   1.000
_cell.length_c   1.000
_cell.angle_alpha   90.00
_cell.angle_beta   90.00
_cell.angle_gamma   90.00
#
_symmetry.space_group_name_H-M   'P 1'
#
loop_
_entity.id
_entity.type
_entity.pdbx_description
1 polymer ?
#
loop_
_entity_poly.entity_id
_entity_poly.type
_entity_poly.pdbx_seq_one_letter_code
_entity_poly.pdbx_strand_id
1 'polypeptide(L)'
;MIRTPLRPLARILSARAKGENPDAIERENIRLRGEMNRDKARSRAEGRLLVMALLFLGAFVTVGTRMGSLAASEPYEPQLASSGTEILAQRADIVDREGRVLATNLVTHALYAQPQMMVDPVGAAERLVEIFPDLDRDRLVKDFTGGRKFLWIKKKISPEQMQAVHDIGDPGLLFGPREMRLYPNGAIASHILGGASFGREGVDSAEILGVAGVEKAFDGWLRDPGNEGAPLSLSLDLTVQAAMEEVLAGGMRLMDAKGATAILMEVGSGEIVAMASLPDFDPNDRPAPLTKGDASDSPLFNRAVQGVYELGSTFKIFAVAQALELGLVNPDTMIATKSPM
;
A
#
# COMPACT_ATOMS: atom_id res chain seq x y z
N MET A 1 -21.12 38.09 -57.28
CA MET A 1 -19.91 38.48 -58.05
C MET A 1 -20.29 38.45 -59.53
N ILE A 2 -20.48 39.63 -60.14
CA ILE A 2 -20.91 39.75 -61.53
C ILE A 2 -19.75 39.23 -62.41
N ARG A 3 -19.96 38.13 -63.13
CA ARG A 3 -18.93 37.56 -64.00
C ARG A 3 -18.82 38.44 -65.24
N THR A 4 -17.79 39.27 -65.33
CA THR A 4 -17.48 40.04 -66.53
C THR A 4 -17.17 39.06 -67.67
N PRO A 5 -17.93 39.03 -68.77
CA PRO A 5 -17.70 38.10 -69.88
C PRO A 5 -16.36 38.38 -70.56
N LEU A 6 -15.69 37.33 -71.07
CA LEU A 6 -14.42 37.45 -71.81
C LEU A 6 -14.53 38.37 -73.03
N ARG A 7 -15.75 38.43 -73.59
CA ARG A 7 -16.16 39.25 -74.71
C ARG A 7 -17.29 40.19 -74.26
N PRO A 8 -16.99 41.35 -73.64
CA PRO A 8 -18.02 42.30 -73.25
C PRO A 8 -18.64 42.94 -74.50
N LEU A 9 -19.90 42.60 -74.77
CA LEU A 9 -20.63 43.00 -75.99
C LEU A 9 -20.55 44.52 -76.24
N ALA A 10 -20.70 45.34 -75.19
CA ALA A 10 -20.61 46.79 -75.30
C ALA A 10 -19.24 47.31 -75.80
N ARG A 11 -18.14 46.68 -75.36
CA ARG A 11 -16.77 47.08 -75.74
C ARG A 11 -16.38 46.53 -77.12
N ILE A 12 -16.91 45.36 -77.49
CA ILE A 12 -16.69 44.77 -78.80
C ILE A 12 -17.45 45.52 -79.90
N LEU A 13 -18.71 45.89 -79.65
CA LEU A 13 -19.53 46.61 -80.62
C LEU A 13 -18.95 48.01 -80.92
N SER A 14 -18.45 48.70 -79.89
CA SER A 14 -17.79 50.00 -80.04
C SER A 14 -16.42 49.91 -80.73
N ALA A 15 -15.63 48.87 -80.45
CA ALA A 15 -14.37 48.62 -81.14
C ALA A 15 -14.58 48.26 -82.62
N ARG A 16 -15.61 47.45 -82.94
CA ARG A 16 -15.95 47.08 -84.32
C ARG A 16 -16.44 48.27 -85.15
N ALA A 17 -17.21 49.18 -84.53
CA ALA A 17 -17.64 50.43 -85.15
C ALA A 17 -16.47 51.38 -85.46
N LYS A 18 -15.36 51.26 -84.74
CA LYS A 18 -14.11 52.00 -84.95
C LYS A 18 -13.09 51.28 -85.85
N GLY A 19 -13.43 50.10 -86.37
CA GLY A 19 -12.55 49.29 -87.22
C GLY A 19 -11.45 48.51 -86.48
N GLU A 20 -11.53 48.41 -85.15
CA GLU A 20 -10.54 47.72 -84.33
C GLU A 20 -10.84 46.20 -84.22
N ASN A 21 -9.79 45.38 -84.14
CA ASN A 21 -9.93 43.92 -84.07
C ASN A 21 -10.42 43.48 -82.67
N PRO A 22 -11.60 42.83 -82.56
CA PRO A 22 -12.15 42.34 -81.29
C PRO A 22 -11.25 41.36 -80.52
N ASP A 23 -10.36 40.64 -81.21
CA ASP A 23 -9.48 39.63 -80.63
C ASP A 23 -8.40 40.24 -79.71
N ALA A 24 -8.12 41.54 -79.85
CA ALA A 24 -7.24 42.27 -78.95
C ALA A 24 -7.86 42.44 -77.56
N ILE A 25 -9.18 42.73 -77.50
CA ILE A 25 -9.93 42.92 -76.25
C ILE A 25 -10.08 41.58 -75.51
N GLU A 26 -10.25 40.48 -76.24
CA GLU A 26 -10.28 39.14 -75.65
C GLU A 26 -8.92 38.76 -75.06
N ARG A 27 -7.81 38.99 -75.78
CA ARG A 27 -6.45 38.75 -75.26
C ARG A 27 -6.14 39.59 -74.03
N GLU A 28 -6.56 40.86 -74.01
CA GLU A 28 -6.42 41.75 -72.85
C GLU A 28 -7.17 41.19 -71.63
N ASN A 29 -8.43 40.78 -71.80
CA ASN A 29 -9.24 40.21 -70.72
C ASN A 29 -8.72 38.85 -70.23
N ILE A 30 -8.18 38.01 -71.12
CA ILE A 30 -7.54 36.75 -70.75
C ILE A 30 -6.27 37.04 -69.92
N ARG A 31 -5.44 38.01 -70.32
CA ARG A 31 -4.24 38.41 -69.57
C ARG A 31 -4.59 38.94 -68.19
N LEU A 32 -5.54 39.89 -68.09
CA LEU A 32 -5.99 40.46 -66.82
C LEU A 32 -6.58 39.40 -65.88
N ARG A 33 -7.28 38.38 -66.41
CA ARG A 33 -7.73 37.23 -65.61
C ARG A 33 -6.57 36.35 -65.16
N GLY A 34 -5.57 36.15 -66.01
CA GLY A 34 -4.35 35.43 -65.67
C GLY A 34 -3.58 36.10 -64.52
N GLU A 35 -3.42 37.42 -64.59
CA GLU A 35 -2.81 38.26 -63.55
C GLU A 35 -3.62 38.20 -62.25
N MET A 36 -4.94 38.45 -62.32
CA MET A 36 -5.81 38.40 -61.13
C MET A 36 -5.86 36.99 -60.50
N ASN A 37 -5.79 35.92 -61.30
CA ASN A 37 -5.73 34.55 -60.77
C ASN A 37 -4.36 34.25 -60.13
N ARG A 38 -3.26 34.77 -60.67
CA ARG A 38 -1.93 34.68 -60.05
C ARG A 38 -1.88 35.44 -58.73
N ASP A 39 -2.44 36.64 -58.66
CA ASP A 39 -2.48 37.44 -57.42
C ASP A 39 -3.34 36.77 -56.36
N LYS A 40 -4.50 36.20 -56.74
CA LYS A 40 -5.34 35.40 -55.84
C LYS A 40 -4.68 34.10 -55.40
N ALA A 41 -3.82 33.50 -56.21
CA ALA A 41 -3.06 32.31 -55.83
C ALA A 41 -1.92 32.68 -54.87
N ARG A 42 -1.21 33.78 -55.14
CA ARG A 42 -0.15 34.33 -54.30
C ARG A 42 -0.66 34.74 -52.93
N SER A 43 -1.76 35.51 -52.86
CA SER A 43 -2.38 35.90 -51.59
C SER A 43 -2.85 34.69 -50.77
N ARG A 44 -3.35 33.62 -51.42
CA ARG A 44 -3.70 32.36 -50.74
C ARG A 44 -2.47 31.62 -50.23
N ALA A 45 -1.36 31.63 -50.97
CA ALA A 45 -0.10 31.02 -50.53
C ALA A 45 0.53 31.79 -49.37
N GLU A 46 0.60 33.12 -49.46
CA GLU A 46 1.08 34.01 -48.39
C GLU A 46 0.21 33.88 -47.13
N GLY A 47 -1.12 33.81 -47.27
CA GLY A 47 -2.03 33.56 -46.15
C GLY A 47 -1.81 32.20 -45.48
N ARG A 48 -1.57 31.13 -46.26
CA ARG A 48 -1.26 29.80 -45.70
C ARG A 48 0.07 29.79 -44.96
N LEU A 49 1.10 30.41 -45.53
CA LEU A 49 2.41 30.53 -44.89
C LEU A 49 2.32 31.30 -43.57
N LEU A 50 1.55 32.39 -43.52
CA LEU A 50 1.33 33.16 -42.31
C LEU A 50 0.59 32.35 -41.23
N VAL A 51 -0.43 31.58 -41.60
CA VAL A 51 -1.13 30.69 -40.66
C VAL A 51 -0.19 29.60 -40.12
N MET A 52 0.63 28.99 -40.98
CA MET A 52 1.61 28.00 -40.51
C MET A 52 2.66 28.62 -39.59
N ALA A 53 3.16 29.82 -39.92
CA ALA A 53 4.11 30.54 -39.08
C ALA A 53 3.52 30.86 -37.69
N LEU A 54 2.25 31.29 -37.63
CA LEU A 54 1.57 31.53 -36.36
C LEU A 54 1.35 30.25 -35.54
N LEU A 55 1.05 29.12 -36.20
CA LEU A 55 0.93 27.83 -35.52
C LEU A 55 2.27 27.37 -34.93
N PHE A 56 3.36 27.48 -35.69
CA PHE A 56 4.70 27.18 -35.18
C PHE A 56 5.10 28.10 -34.03
N LEU A 57 4.85 29.41 -34.16
CA LEU A 57 5.09 30.37 -33.09
C LEU A 57 4.31 30.00 -31.83
N GLY A 58 3.03 29.65 -31.95
CA GLY A 58 2.21 29.20 -30.84
C GLY A 58 2.79 27.96 -30.15
N ALA A 59 3.19 26.94 -30.91
CA ALA A 59 3.81 25.75 -30.36
C ALA A 59 5.12 26.05 -29.62
N PHE A 60 5.99 26.89 -30.19
CA PHE A 60 7.24 27.30 -29.53
C PHE A 60 6.99 28.11 -28.26
N VAL A 61 5.98 29.00 -28.25
CA VAL A 61 5.58 29.74 -27.05
C VAL A 61 5.10 28.79 -25.96
N THR A 62 4.30 27.78 -26.29
CA THR A 62 3.83 26.77 -25.31
C THR A 62 5.00 25.97 -24.71
N VAL A 63 5.95 25.54 -25.54
CA VAL A 63 7.15 24.83 -25.06
C VAL A 63 8.00 25.76 -24.18
N GLY A 64 8.22 27.00 -24.61
CA GLY A 64 9.00 27.98 -23.86
C GLY A 64 8.38 28.35 -22.52
N THR A 65 7.05 28.54 -22.46
CA THR A 65 6.34 28.77 -21.19
C THR A 65 6.41 27.56 -20.28
N ARG A 66 6.28 26.33 -20.80
CA ARG A 66 6.43 25.12 -19.99
C ARG A 66 7.84 24.99 -19.43
N MET A 67 8.88 25.19 -20.25
CA MET A 67 10.27 25.16 -19.80
C MET A 67 10.55 26.24 -18.76
N GLY A 68 10.07 27.48 -18.97
CA GLY A 68 10.21 28.57 -18.00
C GLY A 68 9.52 28.25 -16.67
N SER A 69 8.32 27.66 -16.70
CA SER A 69 7.62 27.24 -15.49
C SER A 69 8.37 26.16 -14.71
N LEU A 70 9.03 25.22 -15.42
CA LEU A 70 9.82 24.14 -14.81
C LEU A 70 11.18 24.64 -14.29
N ALA A 71 11.75 25.68 -14.89
CA ALA A 71 13.00 26.28 -14.45
C ALA A 71 12.82 27.23 -13.25
N ALA A 72 11.64 27.83 -13.10
CA ALA A 72 11.32 28.73 -11.99
C ALA A 72 10.73 28.01 -10.76
N SER A 73 10.26 26.77 -10.91
CA SER A 73 9.90 25.93 -9.76
C SER A 73 11.16 25.49 -9.02
N GLU A 74 11.09 25.41 -7.69
CA GLU A 74 12.15 24.81 -6.90
C GLU A 74 12.52 23.42 -7.46
N PRO A 75 13.81 23.05 -7.46
CA PRO A 75 14.24 21.74 -7.91
C PRO A 75 13.62 20.67 -7.00
N TYR A 76 12.45 20.18 -7.37
CA TYR A 76 11.98 18.88 -6.97
C TYR A 76 12.91 17.89 -7.66
N GLU A 77 13.74 17.19 -6.89
CA GLU A 77 14.42 16.01 -7.40
C GLU A 77 13.36 15.15 -8.09
N PRO A 78 13.48 14.85 -9.39
CA PRO A 78 12.62 13.88 -9.99
C PRO A 78 12.96 12.56 -9.31
N GLN A 79 12.22 12.21 -8.25
CA GLN A 79 12.02 10.83 -7.88
C GLN A 79 11.62 10.16 -9.18
N LEU A 80 12.55 9.39 -9.72
CA LEU A 80 12.41 8.67 -10.97
C LEU A 80 10.99 8.13 -11.03
N ALA A 81 10.21 8.61 -12.00
CA ALA A 81 8.99 7.93 -12.38
C ALA A 81 9.44 6.62 -13.05
N SER A 82 9.87 5.65 -12.25
CA SER A 82 9.99 4.28 -12.68
C SER A 82 8.58 3.88 -13.10
N SER A 83 8.38 3.76 -14.40
CA SER A 83 7.22 3.08 -14.97
C SER A 83 7.40 1.58 -14.74
N GLY A 84 7.40 1.21 -13.46
CA GLY A 84 7.75 -0.09 -12.91
C GLY A 84 7.62 0.04 -11.39
N THR A 85 6.53 -0.53 -10.88
CA THR A 85 6.16 -0.68 -9.48
C THR A 85 7.37 -0.89 -8.58
N GLU A 86 7.68 0.06 -7.69
CA GLU A 86 8.43 -0.24 -6.46
C GLU A 86 8.26 0.89 -5.44
N ILE A 87 7.02 1.14 -5.02
CA ILE A 87 6.82 1.68 -3.69
C ILE A 87 6.93 0.48 -2.76
N LEU A 88 8.14 0.16 -2.29
CA LEU A 88 8.31 -0.42 -0.97
C LEU A 88 7.76 0.65 -0.01
N ALA A 89 6.44 0.70 0.14
CA ALA A 89 5.81 1.52 1.14
C ALA A 89 6.18 0.85 2.45
N GLN A 90 7.31 1.29 3.02
CA GLN A 90 7.74 0.83 4.33
C GLN A 90 6.56 1.03 5.26
N ARG A 91 6.09 -0.09 5.79
CA ARG A 91 4.92 -0.10 6.65
C ARG A 91 5.27 0.66 7.92
N ALA A 92 4.56 1.74 8.25
CA ALA A 92 4.94 2.58 9.39
C ALA A 92 5.10 1.77 10.69
N ASP A 93 5.98 2.24 11.56
CA ASP A 93 6.17 1.63 12.88
C ASP A 93 4.91 1.81 13.73
N ILE A 94 4.66 0.87 14.62
CA ILE A 94 3.65 1.03 15.68
C ILE A 94 4.42 1.29 16.97
N VAL A 95 4.08 2.39 17.64
CA VAL A 95 4.70 2.78 18.90
C VAL A 95 3.65 2.91 20.00
N ASP A 96 4.09 2.77 21.23
CA ASP A 96 3.28 3.03 22.40
C ASP A 96 3.22 4.54 22.71
N ARG A 97 2.52 4.92 23.79
CA ARG A 97 2.32 6.34 24.15
C ARG A 97 3.61 7.08 24.54
N GLU A 98 4.65 6.35 24.90
CA GLU A 98 5.99 6.87 25.24
C GLU A 98 6.97 6.75 24.06
N GLY A 99 6.49 6.35 22.87
CA GLY A 99 7.30 6.19 21.66
C GLY A 99 8.11 4.89 21.61
N ARG A 100 7.86 3.93 22.51
CA ARG A 100 8.53 2.61 22.49
C ARG A 100 7.97 1.78 21.35
N VAL A 101 8.85 1.14 20.57
CA VAL A 101 8.47 0.35 19.40
C VAL A 101 7.73 -0.92 19.82
N LEU A 102 6.53 -1.11 19.26
CA LEU A 102 5.71 -2.30 19.39
C LEU A 102 5.79 -3.19 18.14
N ALA A 103 5.87 -2.59 16.95
CA ALA A 103 6.09 -3.28 15.69
C ALA A 103 6.91 -2.42 14.74
N THR A 104 7.86 -3.05 14.04
CA THR A 104 8.72 -2.40 13.04
C THR A 104 9.01 -3.34 11.88
N ASN A 105 9.73 -2.89 10.86
CA ASN A 105 10.15 -3.74 9.75
C ASN A 105 11.64 -4.02 9.83
N LEU A 106 12.01 -5.26 9.51
CA LEU A 106 13.39 -5.68 9.35
C LEU A 106 13.63 -6.05 7.89
N VAL A 107 14.70 -5.52 7.31
CA VAL A 107 15.20 -5.96 6.01
C VAL A 107 15.72 -7.39 6.14
N THR A 108 15.21 -8.28 5.31
CA THR A 108 15.58 -9.70 5.25
C THR A 108 15.71 -10.12 3.78
N HIS A 109 16.09 -11.37 3.56
CA HIS A 109 16.12 -11.96 2.24
C HIS A 109 15.22 -13.19 2.23
N ALA A 110 14.62 -13.48 1.07
CA ALA A 110 14.08 -14.80 0.81
C ALA A 110 15.06 -15.61 -0.01
N LEU A 111 15.11 -16.91 0.25
CA LEU A 111 15.85 -17.88 -0.54
C LEU A 111 14.90 -18.55 -1.53
N TYR A 112 15.25 -18.50 -2.80
CA TYR A 112 14.59 -19.25 -3.86
C TYR A 112 15.62 -19.98 -4.72
N ALA A 113 15.15 -21.03 -5.39
CA ALA A 113 15.95 -21.83 -6.31
C ALA A 113 15.43 -21.72 -7.74
N GLN A 114 16.35 -21.69 -8.70
CA GLN A 114 16.10 -21.87 -10.13
C GLN A 114 16.78 -23.16 -10.59
N PRO A 115 16.04 -24.29 -10.60
CA PRO A 115 16.60 -25.61 -10.90
C PRO A 115 17.39 -25.69 -12.21
N GLN A 116 16.99 -24.92 -13.23
CA GLN A 116 17.67 -24.91 -14.54
C GLN A 116 19.08 -24.31 -14.51
N MET A 117 19.41 -23.55 -13.46
CA MET A 117 20.73 -22.95 -13.25
C MET A 117 21.57 -23.74 -12.25
N MET A 118 21.00 -24.74 -11.58
CA MET A 118 21.72 -25.51 -10.57
C MET A 118 22.77 -26.43 -11.21
N VAL A 119 23.94 -26.49 -10.59
CA VAL A 119 25.05 -27.34 -11.05
C VAL A 119 25.01 -28.68 -10.33
N ASP A 120 24.76 -28.67 -9.02
CA ASP A 120 24.66 -29.87 -8.19
C ASP A 120 23.36 -29.84 -7.37
N PRO A 121 22.21 -30.20 -7.98
CA PRO A 121 20.91 -30.23 -7.30
C PRO A 121 20.90 -31.08 -6.03
N VAL A 122 21.59 -32.23 -6.04
CA VAL A 122 21.54 -33.18 -4.91
C VAL A 122 22.40 -32.68 -3.76
N GLY A 123 23.64 -32.27 -4.02
CA GLY A 123 24.51 -31.73 -2.98
C GLY A 123 24.05 -30.38 -2.45
N ALA A 124 23.41 -29.54 -3.27
CA ALA A 124 22.77 -28.31 -2.80
C ALA A 124 21.62 -28.60 -1.83
N ALA A 125 20.79 -29.61 -2.11
CA ALA A 125 19.72 -30.01 -1.19
C ALA A 125 20.26 -30.52 0.16
N GLU A 126 21.35 -31.29 0.16
CA GLU A 126 22.00 -31.77 1.39
C GLU A 126 22.54 -30.62 2.24
N ARG A 127 23.32 -29.71 1.64
CA ARG A 127 23.88 -28.55 2.34
C ARG A 127 22.79 -27.59 2.84
N LEU A 128 21.69 -27.44 2.10
CA LEU A 128 20.55 -26.65 2.55
C LEU A 128 19.88 -27.24 3.80
N VAL A 129 19.81 -28.57 3.92
CA VAL A 129 19.23 -29.23 5.11
C VAL A 129 20.15 -29.10 6.32
N GLU A 130 21.48 -29.06 6.11
CA GLU A 130 22.44 -28.75 7.18
C GLU A 130 22.24 -27.33 7.75
N ILE A 131 21.96 -26.35 6.88
CA ILE A 131 21.70 -24.95 7.29
C ILE A 131 20.29 -24.79 7.87
N PHE A 132 19.31 -25.50 7.31
CA PHE A 132 17.91 -25.41 7.68
C PHE A 132 17.35 -26.80 8.05
N PRO A 133 17.46 -27.20 9.34
CA PRO A 133 17.05 -28.53 9.80
C PRO A 133 15.56 -28.85 9.63
N ASP A 134 14.72 -27.84 9.40
CA ASP A 134 13.28 -27.99 9.18
C ASP A 134 12.92 -28.31 7.71
N LEU A 135 13.90 -28.33 6.81
CA LEU A 135 13.68 -28.71 5.41
C LEU A 135 13.76 -30.23 5.20
N ASP A 136 12.95 -30.74 4.28
CA ASP A 136 12.94 -32.15 3.87
C ASP A 136 13.85 -32.36 2.65
N ARG A 137 14.92 -33.13 2.86
CA ARG A 137 15.92 -33.47 1.83
C ARG A 137 15.29 -34.11 0.60
N ASP A 138 14.45 -35.12 0.77
CA ASP A 138 13.93 -35.92 -0.34
C ASP A 138 12.94 -35.10 -1.17
N ARG A 139 12.19 -34.22 -0.50
CA ARG A 139 11.35 -33.23 -1.19
C ARG A 139 12.17 -32.24 -2.00
N LEU A 140 13.26 -31.69 -1.44
CA LEU A 140 14.12 -30.73 -2.14
C LEU A 140 14.79 -31.36 -3.36
N VAL A 141 15.35 -32.56 -3.22
CA VAL A 141 15.97 -33.28 -4.34
C VAL A 141 14.97 -33.48 -5.47
N LYS A 142 13.73 -33.87 -5.15
CA LYS A 142 12.67 -34.04 -6.15
C LYS A 142 12.28 -32.71 -6.81
N ASP A 143 12.20 -31.64 -6.04
CA ASP A 143 11.84 -30.32 -6.56
C ASP A 143 12.96 -29.71 -7.43
N PHE A 144 14.23 -29.97 -7.11
CA PHE A 144 15.40 -29.49 -7.87
C PHE A 144 15.73 -30.33 -9.10
N THR A 145 15.42 -31.62 -9.10
CA THR A 145 15.60 -32.49 -10.29
C THR A 145 14.40 -32.48 -11.23
N GLY A 146 13.30 -31.86 -10.81
CA GLY A 146 12.07 -31.72 -11.59
C GLY A 146 12.14 -30.65 -12.68
N GLY A 147 11.05 -30.51 -13.44
CA GLY A 147 10.92 -29.51 -14.52
C GLY A 147 10.51 -28.10 -14.06
N ARG A 148 10.59 -27.79 -12.76
CA ARG A 148 10.18 -26.46 -12.25
C ARG A 148 11.25 -25.43 -12.58
N LYS A 149 10.82 -24.22 -12.96
CA LYS A 149 11.73 -23.10 -13.25
C LYS A 149 12.07 -22.25 -12.01
N PHE A 150 11.21 -22.31 -10.99
CA PHE A 150 11.28 -21.46 -9.81
C PHE A 150 10.70 -22.19 -8.60
N LEU A 151 11.35 -22.05 -7.44
CA LEU A 151 10.91 -22.64 -6.18
C LEU A 151 11.26 -21.73 -4.99
N TRP A 152 10.28 -21.38 -4.15
CA TRP A 152 10.55 -20.76 -2.86
C TRP A 152 11.06 -21.82 -1.87
N ILE A 153 12.20 -21.56 -1.23
CA ILE A 153 12.77 -22.41 -0.19
C ILE A 153 12.41 -21.86 1.19
N LYS A 154 12.78 -20.59 1.43
CA LYS A 154 12.53 -19.88 2.68
C LYS A 154 12.11 -18.46 2.39
N LYS A 155 11.08 -17.98 3.11
CA LYS A 155 10.57 -16.61 2.97
C LYS A 155 11.37 -15.56 3.74
N LYS A 156 12.09 -16.00 4.78
CA LYS A 156 12.86 -15.16 5.72
C LYS A 156 14.13 -15.93 6.06
N ILE A 157 15.29 -15.31 5.91
CA ILE A 157 16.58 -15.85 6.36
C ILE A 157 17.39 -14.75 7.07
N SER A 158 18.21 -15.14 8.05
CA SER A 158 19.15 -14.22 8.69
C SER A 158 20.34 -13.91 7.75
N PRO A 159 21.07 -12.81 7.97
CA PRO A 159 22.30 -12.54 7.24
C PRO A 159 23.33 -13.67 7.33
N GLU A 160 23.42 -14.33 8.49
CA GLU A 160 24.30 -15.48 8.72
C GLU A 160 23.89 -16.68 7.86
N GLN A 161 22.59 -16.99 7.81
CA GLN A 161 22.05 -18.05 6.96
C GLN A 161 22.24 -17.72 5.47
N MET A 162 22.06 -16.45 5.09
CA MET A 162 22.30 -16.00 3.72
C MET A 162 23.76 -16.24 3.32
N GLN A 163 24.71 -15.89 4.18
CA GLN A 163 26.12 -16.13 3.92
C GLN A 163 26.42 -17.63 3.81
N ALA A 164 25.89 -18.46 4.72
CA ALA A 164 26.08 -19.91 4.67
C ALA A 164 25.52 -20.52 3.37
N VAL A 165 24.38 -20.02 2.87
CA VAL A 165 23.83 -20.45 1.59
C VAL A 165 24.67 -19.95 0.41
N HIS A 166 25.23 -18.74 0.50
CA HIS A 166 26.14 -18.23 -0.52
C HIS A 166 27.43 -19.07 -0.61
N ASP A 167 27.94 -19.54 0.53
CA ASP A 167 29.13 -20.39 0.63
C ASP A 167 28.93 -21.78 -0.01
N ILE A 168 27.68 -22.21 -0.27
CA ILE A 168 27.39 -23.42 -1.07
C ILE A 168 27.92 -23.28 -2.50
N GLY A 169 27.94 -22.07 -3.05
CA GLY A 169 28.47 -21.78 -4.39
C GLY A 169 27.64 -22.31 -5.56
N ASP A 170 26.37 -22.69 -5.34
CA ASP A 170 25.48 -23.11 -6.43
C ASP A 170 24.75 -21.90 -7.05
N PRO A 171 24.93 -21.63 -8.36
CA PRO A 171 24.36 -20.44 -9.01
C PRO A 171 22.84 -20.48 -9.16
N GLY A 172 22.20 -21.63 -8.97
CA GLY A 172 20.75 -21.75 -8.96
C GLY A 172 20.11 -21.35 -7.63
N LEU A 173 20.89 -21.13 -6.56
CA LEU A 173 20.39 -20.58 -5.29
C LEU A 173 20.52 -19.06 -5.30
N LEU A 174 19.39 -18.37 -5.20
CA LEU A 174 19.30 -16.94 -5.35
C LEU A 174 18.50 -16.31 -4.21
N PHE A 175 18.75 -15.02 -4.00
CA PHE A 175 18.13 -14.27 -2.91
C PHE A 175 17.28 -13.13 -3.47
N GLY A 176 16.09 -12.97 -2.89
CA GLY A 176 15.21 -11.83 -3.18
C GLY A 176 15.20 -10.88 -1.97
N PRO A 177 15.45 -9.58 -2.15
CA PRO A 177 15.33 -8.61 -1.06
C PRO A 177 13.87 -8.59 -0.57
N ARG A 178 13.69 -8.57 0.76
CA ARG A 178 12.37 -8.54 1.38
C ARG A 178 12.39 -7.71 2.66
N GLU A 179 11.22 -7.26 3.06
CA GLU A 179 11.00 -6.73 4.40
C GLU A 179 10.12 -7.72 5.17
N MET A 180 10.37 -7.88 6.45
CA MET A 180 9.49 -8.63 7.34
C MET A 180 9.03 -7.76 8.50
N ARG A 181 7.76 -7.93 8.89
CA ARG A 181 7.24 -7.32 10.11
C ARG A 181 7.84 -8.04 11.32
N LEU A 182 8.38 -7.27 12.26
CA LEU A 182 9.00 -7.72 13.49
C LEU A 182 8.27 -7.09 14.69
N TYR A 183 8.04 -7.90 15.71
CA TYR A 183 7.45 -7.50 16.99
C TYR A 183 8.50 -7.70 18.09
N PRO A 184 9.26 -6.66 18.47
CA PRO A 184 10.43 -6.80 19.34
C PRO A 184 10.11 -7.35 20.73
N ASN A 185 8.87 -7.13 21.21
CA ASN A 185 8.44 -7.50 22.55
C ASN A 185 7.77 -8.89 22.62
N GLY A 186 7.88 -9.69 21.56
CA GLY A 186 7.33 -11.05 21.50
C GLY A 186 5.81 -11.08 21.68
N ALA A 187 5.33 -11.91 22.62
CA ALA A 187 3.91 -12.11 22.88
C ALA A 187 3.19 -10.90 23.52
N ILE A 188 3.95 -9.91 24.02
CA ILE A 188 3.37 -8.74 24.69
C ILE A 188 2.49 -7.95 23.72
N ALA A 189 1.28 -7.63 24.16
CA ALA A 189 0.25 -6.95 23.37
C ALA A 189 -0.17 -7.71 22.10
N SER A 190 0.06 -9.02 22.01
CA SER A 190 -0.20 -9.83 20.82
C SER A 190 -1.63 -9.73 20.28
N HIS A 191 -2.66 -9.77 21.15
CA HIS A 191 -4.05 -9.60 20.73
C HIS A 191 -4.39 -8.17 20.29
N ILE A 192 -3.67 -7.17 20.78
CA ILE A 192 -3.83 -5.77 20.37
C ILE A 192 -3.23 -5.59 18.98
N LEU A 193 -1.97 -5.98 18.81
CA LEU A 193 -1.23 -5.85 17.55
C LEU A 193 -1.83 -6.75 16.47
N GLY A 194 -2.20 -7.97 16.86
CA GLY A 194 -2.81 -9.00 16.01
C GLY A 194 -1.81 -9.70 15.11
N GLY A 195 -1.18 -8.96 14.19
CA GLY A 195 -0.11 -9.46 13.35
C GLY A 195 -0.24 -9.11 11.87
N ALA A 196 0.84 -9.36 11.13
CA ALA A 196 0.93 -9.15 9.69
C ALA A 196 1.32 -10.44 8.96
N SER A 197 1.00 -10.51 7.67
CA SER A 197 1.37 -11.60 6.78
C SER A 197 1.85 -11.03 5.44
N PHE A 198 2.59 -11.85 4.69
CA PHE A 198 2.87 -11.55 3.30
C PHE A 198 1.58 -11.62 2.48
N GLY A 199 1.33 -10.58 1.69
CA GLY A 199 0.27 -10.47 0.70
C GLY A 199 0.74 -10.95 -0.67
N ARG A 200 0.82 -10.05 -1.64
CA ARG A 200 1.39 -10.36 -2.96
C ARG A 200 2.91 -10.48 -2.86
N GLU A 201 3.45 -11.61 -3.31
CA GLU A 201 4.88 -11.92 -3.28
C GLU A 201 5.45 -11.98 -4.71
N GLY A 202 6.46 -11.16 -4.98
CA GLY A 202 7.36 -11.22 -6.11
C GLY A 202 8.77 -11.67 -5.69
N VAL A 203 9.69 -11.65 -6.65
CA VAL A 203 11.12 -11.92 -6.38
C VAL A 203 11.75 -10.74 -5.62
N ASP A 204 11.50 -9.52 -6.11
CA ASP A 204 12.12 -8.29 -5.59
C ASP A 204 11.20 -7.48 -4.66
N SER A 205 9.95 -7.91 -4.50
CA SER A 205 8.98 -7.23 -3.63
C SER A 205 8.08 -8.20 -2.89
N ALA A 206 7.78 -7.89 -1.64
CA ALA A 206 6.78 -8.60 -0.85
C ALA A 206 5.92 -7.57 -0.10
N GLU A 207 4.61 -7.61 -0.33
CA GLU A 207 3.67 -6.74 0.35
C GLU A 207 3.42 -7.26 1.77
N ILE A 208 3.49 -6.38 2.78
CA ILE A 208 3.13 -6.68 4.16
C ILE A 208 1.69 -6.23 4.41
N LEU A 209 0.80 -7.18 4.71
CA LEU A 209 -0.62 -6.94 4.99
C LEU A 209 -0.94 -7.20 6.46
N GLY A 210 -1.65 -6.26 7.09
CA GLY A 210 -2.23 -6.46 8.40
C GLY A 210 -3.37 -7.48 8.37
N VAL A 211 -3.27 -8.53 9.17
CA VAL A 211 -4.24 -9.65 9.14
C VAL A 211 -5.13 -9.72 10.39
N ALA A 212 -4.76 -9.07 11.49
CA ALA A 212 -5.61 -8.92 12.67
C ALA A 212 -5.25 -7.67 13.50
N GLY A 213 -6.03 -7.38 14.54
CA GLY A 213 -5.75 -6.33 15.52
C GLY A 213 -5.55 -4.95 14.90
N VAL A 214 -4.70 -4.16 15.54
CA VAL A 214 -4.24 -2.83 15.08
C VAL A 214 -3.64 -2.91 13.68
N GLU A 215 -2.86 -3.96 13.38
CA GLU A 215 -2.24 -4.13 12.07
C GLU A 215 -3.29 -4.14 10.95
N LYS A 216 -4.42 -4.85 11.14
CA LYS A 216 -5.51 -4.87 10.16
C LYS A 216 -6.37 -3.60 10.20
N ALA A 217 -6.69 -3.10 11.39
CA ALA A 217 -7.57 -1.94 11.54
C ALA A 217 -6.95 -0.67 10.91
N PHE A 218 -5.64 -0.51 11.05
CA PHE A 218 -4.89 0.63 10.55
C PHE A 218 -4.03 0.30 9.33
N ASP A 219 -4.35 -0.78 8.59
CA ASP A 219 -3.57 -1.20 7.41
C ASP A 219 -3.43 -0.05 6.39
N GLY A 220 -4.49 0.75 6.20
CA GLY A 220 -4.47 1.92 5.33
C GLY A 220 -3.47 2.98 5.80
N TRP A 221 -3.51 3.37 7.08
CA TRP A 221 -2.58 4.34 7.67
C TRP A 221 -1.14 3.85 7.61
N LEU A 222 -0.91 2.60 8.01
CA LEU A 222 0.42 2.00 8.09
C LEU A 222 1.08 1.88 6.71
N ARG A 223 0.31 1.92 5.62
CA ARG A 223 0.82 1.79 4.26
C ARG A 223 0.80 3.09 3.45
N ASP A 224 0.20 4.14 4.00
CA ASP A 224 0.00 5.40 3.28
C ASP A 224 1.32 6.18 3.19
N PRO A 225 1.90 6.35 1.99
CA PRO A 225 3.11 7.16 1.82
C PRO A 225 2.89 8.64 2.19
N GLY A 226 1.64 9.11 2.19
CA GLY A 226 1.26 10.46 2.59
C GLY A 226 1.49 10.76 4.08
N ASN A 227 1.71 9.73 4.90
CA ASN A 227 2.07 9.89 6.31
C ASN A 227 3.56 10.13 6.53
N GLU A 228 4.38 10.20 5.47
CA GLU A 228 5.82 10.49 5.54
C GLU A 228 6.60 9.56 6.49
N GLY A 229 6.12 8.32 6.69
CA GLY A 229 6.70 7.36 7.62
C GLY A 229 6.43 7.64 9.10
N ALA A 230 5.50 8.56 9.42
CA ALA A 230 5.09 8.83 10.79
C ALA A 230 4.55 7.56 11.47
N PRO A 231 5.02 7.22 12.68
CA PRO A 231 4.58 6.03 13.37
C PRO A 231 3.12 6.14 13.81
N LEU A 232 2.43 5.00 13.87
CA LEU A 232 1.13 4.90 14.51
C LEU A 232 1.32 4.82 16.02
N SER A 233 1.03 5.91 16.73
CA SER A 233 1.06 5.95 18.20
C SER A 233 -0.22 5.38 18.79
N LEU A 234 -0.08 4.38 19.67
CA LEU A 234 -1.17 3.81 20.45
C LEU A 234 -1.26 4.48 21.82
N SER A 235 -2.44 4.41 22.45
CA SER A 235 -2.63 4.81 23.85
C SER A 235 -2.00 3.84 24.86
N LEU A 236 -1.50 2.71 24.38
CA LEU A 236 -0.89 1.66 25.18
C LEU A 236 0.35 2.19 25.92
N ASP A 237 0.55 1.76 27.15
CA ASP A 237 1.84 1.83 27.81
C ASP A 237 2.46 0.43 27.89
N LEU A 238 3.60 0.23 27.23
CA LEU A 238 4.27 -1.07 27.16
C LEU A 238 4.69 -1.60 28.54
N THR A 239 5.09 -0.73 29.47
CA THR A 239 5.51 -1.14 30.82
C THR A 239 4.31 -1.65 31.61
N VAL A 240 3.19 -0.92 31.54
CA VAL A 240 1.95 -1.32 32.22
C VAL A 240 1.37 -2.57 31.58
N GLN A 241 1.41 -2.69 30.24
CA GLN A 241 0.99 -3.89 29.52
C GLN A 241 1.76 -5.12 29.97
N ALA A 242 3.10 -5.05 30.00
CA ALA A 242 3.95 -6.16 30.41
C ALA A 242 3.67 -6.58 31.87
N ALA A 243 3.56 -5.61 32.78
CA ALA A 243 3.25 -5.88 34.18
C ALA A 243 1.86 -6.52 34.34
N MET A 244 0.87 -6.08 33.57
CA MET A 244 -0.48 -6.63 33.61
C MET A 244 -0.52 -8.07 33.10
N GLU A 245 0.16 -8.37 31.98
CA GLU A 245 0.25 -9.73 31.43
C GLU A 245 0.97 -10.68 32.40
N GLU A 246 2.06 -10.25 33.03
CA GLU A 246 2.79 -11.05 34.03
C GLU A 246 1.91 -11.41 35.23
N VAL A 247 1.24 -10.42 35.82
CA VAL A 247 0.34 -10.63 36.97
C VAL A 247 -0.83 -11.52 36.58
N LEU A 248 -1.43 -11.29 35.42
CA LEU A 248 -2.57 -12.07 34.91
C LEU A 248 -2.17 -13.53 34.64
N ALA A 249 -0.98 -13.75 34.07
CA ALA A 249 -0.44 -15.09 33.84
C ALA A 249 -0.10 -15.82 35.14
N GLY A 250 0.37 -15.09 36.16
CA GLY A 250 0.53 -15.61 37.51
C GLY A 250 -0.81 -16.07 38.11
N GLY A 251 -1.82 -15.21 38.06
CA GLY A 251 -3.17 -15.52 38.55
C GLY A 251 -3.84 -16.68 37.82
N MET A 252 -3.72 -16.74 36.49
CA MET A 252 -4.28 -17.83 35.69
C MET A 252 -3.67 -19.19 36.07
N ARG A 253 -2.34 -19.25 36.29
CA ARG A 253 -1.65 -20.46 36.74
C ARG A 253 -2.05 -20.88 38.15
N LEU A 254 -2.14 -19.93 39.08
CA LEU A 254 -2.53 -20.21 40.47
C LEU A 254 -3.95 -20.77 40.58
N MET A 255 -4.84 -20.36 39.68
CA MET A 255 -6.24 -20.77 39.67
C MET A 255 -6.55 -21.96 38.75
N ASP A 256 -5.54 -22.50 38.05
CA ASP A 256 -5.71 -23.50 36.98
C ASP A 256 -6.82 -23.10 35.98
N ALA A 257 -6.85 -21.81 35.63
CA ALA A 257 -7.91 -21.24 34.82
C ALA A 257 -7.65 -21.50 33.32
N LYS A 258 -8.72 -21.80 32.56
CA LYS A 258 -8.66 -22.01 31.10
C LYS A 258 -8.21 -20.76 30.34
N GLY A 259 -8.46 -19.57 30.88
CA GLY A 259 -8.06 -18.30 30.27
C GLY A 259 -8.37 -17.12 31.18
N ALA A 260 -7.79 -15.97 30.87
CA ALA A 260 -7.92 -14.76 31.67
C ALA A 260 -7.93 -13.52 30.77
N THR A 261 -8.47 -12.41 31.25
CA THR A 261 -8.43 -11.14 30.54
C THR A 261 -8.43 -9.96 31.51
N ALA A 262 -7.81 -8.85 31.11
CA ALA A 262 -7.80 -7.60 31.86
C ALA A 262 -7.80 -6.42 30.89
N ILE A 263 -8.50 -5.35 31.28
CA ILE A 263 -8.51 -4.06 30.57
C ILE A 263 -8.22 -2.98 31.61
N LEU A 264 -7.22 -2.15 31.34
CA LEU A 264 -6.92 -0.94 32.09
C LEU A 264 -7.20 0.27 31.21
N MET A 265 -8.08 1.14 31.68
CA MET A 265 -8.54 2.31 30.95
C MET A 265 -8.41 3.56 31.81
N GLU A 266 -8.01 4.66 31.19
CA GLU A 266 -8.03 5.99 31.80
C GLU A 266 -9.45 6.55 31.76
N VAL A 267 -10.05 6.82 32.92
CA VAL A 267 -11.47 7.20 33.03
C VAL A 267 -11.78 8.54 32.37
N GLY A 268 -10.83 9.49 32.39
CA GLY A 268 -11.03 10.83 31.84
C GLY A 268 -11.04 10.88 30.32
N SER A 269 -10.07 10.20 29.68
CA SER A 269 -9.91 10.18 28.21
C SER A 269 -10.59 9.00 27.53
N GLY A 270 -10.89 7.92 28.27
CA GLY A 270 -11.34 6.65 27.71
C GLY A 270 -10.23 5.85 27.01
N GLU A 271 -8.97 6.30 27.13
CA GLU A 271 -7.83 5.62 26.53
C GLU A 271 -7.57 4.26 27.19
N ILE A 272 -7.31 3.25 26.36
CA ILE A 272 -6.88 1.94 26.85
C ILE A 272 -5.37 1.98 27.06
N VAL A 273 -4.95 1.92 28.32
CA VAL A 273 -3.54 1.94 28.73
C VAL A 273 -2.93 0.55 28.61
N ALA A 274 -3.71 -0.50 28.91
CA ALA A 274 -3.31 -1.89 28.75
C ALA A 274 -4.53 -2.79 28.50
N MET A 275 -4.39 -3.81 27.66
CA MET A 275 -5.40 -4.86 27.44
C MET A 275 -4.73 -6.21 27.20
N ALA A 276 -5.03 -7.20 28.04
CA ALA A 276 -4.48 -8.55 27.94
C ALA A 276 -5.58 -9.60 27.78
N SER A 277 -5.24 -10.65 27.05
CA SER A 277 -6.04 -11.86 26.91
C SER A 277 -5.07 -13.04 27.00
N LEU A 278 -5.41 -14.05 27.79
CA LEU A 278 -4.60 -15.26 27.96
C LEU A 278 -5.46 -16.51 27.69
N PRO A 279 -4.92 -17.55 27.03
CA PRO A 279 -3.54 -17.66 26.53
C PRO A 279 -3.24 -16.72 25.35
N ASP A 280 -1.99 -16.29 25.25
CA ASP A 280 -1.45 -15.42 24.20
C ASP A 280 -0.66 -16.19 23.13
N PHE A 281 -0.08 -15.45 22.19
CA PHE A 281 0.73 -15.99 21.10
C PHE A 281 1.83 -14.99 20.73
N ASP A 282 2.91 -15.46 20.11
CA ASP A 282 3.91 -14.55 19.53
C ASP A 282 3.44 -14.10 18.13
N PRO A 283 3.24 -12.79 17.87
CA PRO A 283 2.88 -12.31 16.53
C PRO A 283 3.96 -12.55 15.47
N ASN A 284 5.22 -12.77 15.87
CA ASN A 284 6.30 -13.16 14.96
C ASN A 284 6.12 -14.58 14.40
N ASP A 285 5.50 -15.48 15.20
CA ASP A 285 5.16 -16.86 14.85
C ASP A 285 3.66 -17.12 15.08
N ARG A 286 2.85 -16.35 14.36
CA ARG A 286 1.39 -16.36 14.57
C ARG A 286 0.78 -17.69 14.12
N PRO A 287 0.01 -18.39 15.00
CA PRO A 287 -0.65 -19.63 14.62
C PRO A 287 -1.79 -19.40 13.63
N ALA A 288 -2.14 -20.45 12.87
CA ALA A 288 -3.27 -20.41 11.97
C ALA A 288 -4.60 -20.36 12.77
N PRO A 289 -5.61 -19.60 12.31
CA PRO A 289 -6.93 -19.62 12.92
C PRO A 289 -7.55 -21.02 12.92
N LEU A 290 -8.28 -21.36 13.99
CA LEU A 290 -9.06 -22.59 14.02
C LEU A 290 -10.15 -22.56 12.94
N THR A 291 -10.19 -23.60 12.10
CA THR A 291 -11.22 -23.76 11.06
C THR A 291 -12.41 -24.60 11.52
N LYS A 292 -12.29 -25.26 12.66
CA LYS A 292 -13.30 -26.16 13.27
C LYS A 292 -13.18 -26.09 14.79
N GLY A 293 -14.27 -26.35 15.50
CA GLY A 293 -14.33 -26.30 16.97
C GLY A 293 -14.77 -24.93 17.49
N ASP A 294 -14.57 -24.71 18.80
CA ASP A 294 -14.84 -23.42 19.45
C ASP A 294 -13.68 -22.46 19.20
N ALA A 295 -13.99 -21.24 18.77
CA ALA A 295 -13.00 -20.18 18.59
C ALA A 295 -12.30 -19.82 19.92
N SER A 296 -12.97 -20.01 21.07
CA SER A 296 -12.43 -19.69 22.41
C SER A 296 -11.26 -20.56 22.86
N ASP A 297 -11.05 -21.70 22.16
CA ASP A 297 -9.92 -22.60 22.34
C ASP A 297 -8.67 -22.15 21.58
N SER A 298 -8.81 -21.16 20.68
CA SER A 298 -7.68 -20.58 19.95
C SER A 298 -6.93 -19.58 20.83
N PRO A 299 -5.58 -19.61 20.84
CA PRO A 299 -4.80 -18.54 21.47
C PRO A 299 -4.98 -17.18 20.76
N LEU A 300 -5.48 -17.17 19.51
CA LEU A 300 -5.80 -15.93 18.80
C LEU A 300 -7.07 -15.24 19.33
N PHE A 301 -7.89 -15.93 20.13
CA PHE A 301 -9.15 -15.40 20.63
C PHE A 301 -8.91 -14.31 21.65
N ASN A 302 -9.31 -13.09 21.32
CA ASN A 302 -9.19 -11.96 22.23
C ASN A 302 -10.38 -11.97 23.21
N ARG A 303 -10.14 -12.53 24.40
CA ARG A 303 -11.11 -12.67 25.47
C ARG A 303 -11.69 -11.36 25.98
N ALA A 304 -10.97 -10.24 25.82
CA ALA A 304 -11.40 -8.93 26.27
C ALA A 304 -12.56 -8.37 25.42
N VAL A 305 -12.55 -8.64 24.11
CA VAL A 305 -13.48 -8.04 23.15
C VAL A 305 -14.38 -9.03 22.44
N GLN A 306 -13.99 -10.31 22.36
CA GLN A 306 -14.75 -11.38 21.72
C GLN A 306 -15.46 -12.30 22.73
N GLY A 307 -15.00 -12.30 23.99
CA GLY A 307 -15.57 -13.11 25.05
C GLY A 307 -16.93 -12.58 25.50
N VAL A 308 -17.88 -13.50 25.70
CA VAL A 308 -19.20 -13.20 26.28
C VAL A 308 -19.27 -13.89 27.63
N TYR A 309 -19.50 -13.10 28.68
CA TYR A 309 -19.50 -13.57 30.08
C TYR A 309 -20.72 -13.06 30.83
N GLU A 310 -21.18 -13.84 31.80
CA GLU A 310 -22.15 -13.34 32.79
C GLU A 310 -21.45 -12.36 33.74
N LEU A 311 -21.95 -11.12 33.79
CA LEU A 311 -21.33 -10.04 34.57
C LEU A 311 -21.48 -10.22 36.09
N GLY A 312 -22.45 -11.03 36.53
CA GLY A 312 -22.69 -11.33 37.94
C GLY A 312 -22.79 -10.07 38.81
N SER A 313 -22.13 -10.08 39.97
CA SER A 313 -22.22 -8.98 40.93
C SER A 313 -21.59 -7.66 40.45
N THR A 314 -20.75 -7.66 39.41
CA THR A 314 -20.18 -6.41 38.86
C THR A 314 -21.26 -5.53 38.25
N PHE A 315 -22.36 -6.11 37.76
CA PHE A 315 -23.46 -5.37 37.13
C PHE A 315 -24.38 -4.66 38.14
N LYS A 316 -24.32 -5.04 39.42
CA LYS A 316 -25.18 -4.47 40.47
C LYS A 316 -25.01 -2.96 40.65
N ILE A 317 -23.85 -2.42 40.28
CA ILE A 317 -23.58 -0.98 40.32
C ILE A 317 -24.60 -0.18 39.51
N PHE A 318 -25.05 -0.71 38.37
CA PHE A 318 -26.03 -0.04 37.50
C PHE A 318 -27.43 -0.06 38.11
N ALA A 319 -27.81 -1.18 38.75
CA ALA A 319 -29.08 -1.27 39.45
C ALA A 319 -29.15 -0.27 40.62
N VAL A 320 -28.06 -0.14 41.39
CA VAL A 320 -27.97 0.84 42.48
C VAL A 320 -27.99 2.28 41.92
N ALA A 321 -27.21 2.55 40.87
CA ALA A 321 -27.21 3.87 40.22
C ALA A 321 -28.61 4.24 39.71
N GLN A 322 -29.32 3.31 39.07
CA GLN A 322 -30.70 3.53 38.62
C GLN A 322 -31.66 3.77 39.79
N ALA A 323 -31.53 3.03 40.89
CA ALA A 323 -32.37 3.21 42.06
C ALA A 323 -32.16 4.59 42.72
N LEU A 324 -30.91 5.08 42.75
CA LEU A 324 -30.57 6.43 43.20
C LEU A 324 -31.13 7.50 42.24
N GLU A 325 -30.95 7.31 40.93
CA GLU A 325 -31.46 8.24 39.89
C GLU A 325 -32.98 8.36 39.89
N LEU A 326 -33.70 7.25 40.10
CA LEU A 326 -35.15 7.22 40.23
C LEU A 326 -35.65 7.72 41.59
N GLY A 327 -34.76 8.04 42.53
CA GLY A 327 -35.10 8.45 43.89
C GLY A 327 -35.78 7.37 44.74
N LEU A 328 -35.64 6.09 44.37
CA LEU A 328 -36.20 4.96 45.11
C LEU A 328 -35.43 4.69 46.41
N VAL A 329 -34.14 5.01 46.41
CA VAL A 329 -33.23 4.90 47.55
C VAL A 329 -32.30 6.12 47.59
N ASN A 330 -31.67 6.36 48.73
CA ASN A 330 -30.61 7.34 48.94
C ASN A 330 -29.44 6.68 49.74
N PRO A 331 -28.27 7.34 49.90
CA PRO A 331 -27.14 6.77 50.63
C PRO A 331 -27.44 6.34 52.08
N ASP A 332 -28.46 6.93 52.70
CA ASP A 332 -28.87 6.64 54.08
C ASP A 332 -30.00 5.60 54.17
N THR A 333 -30.45 5.05 53.04
CA THR A 333 -31.56 4.09 53.01
C THR A 333 -31.12 2.74 53.57
N MET A 334 -31.71 2.34 54.69
CA MET A 334 -31.43 1.06 55.33
C MET A 334 -32.19 -0.08 54.64
N ILE A 335 -31.47 -1.07 54.13
CA ILE A 335 -32.02 -2.29 53.51
C ILE A 335 -31.79 -3.48 54.44
N ALA A 336 -32.85 -4.21 54.77
CA ALA A 336 -32.74 -5.45 55.55
C ALA A 336 -32.18 -6.59 54.69
N THR A 337 -31.04 -7.18 55.09
CA THR A 337 -30.31 -8.21 54.32
C THR A 337 -30.46 -9.63 54.88
N LYS A 338 -31.38 -9.86 55.83
CA LYS A 338 -31.43 -11.07 56.67
C LYS A 338 -32.12 -12.31 56.07
N SER A 339 -32.65 -12.25 54.85
CA SER A 339 -33.30 -13.40 54.19
C SER A 339 -32.83 -13.50 52.73
N PRO A 340 -32.85 -14.70 52.10
CA PRO A 340 -32.56 -14.77 50.67
C PRO A 340 -33.66 -14.00 49.95
N MET A 341 -33.27 -12.92 49.25
CA MET A 341 -34.15 -12.19 48.33
C MET A 341 -34.43 -13.03 47.10
#